data_AF-U3IU65-F1
#
_entry.id   AF-U3IU65-F1
#
_cell.length_a   1.000
_cell.length_b   1.000
_cell.length_c   1.000
_cell.angle_alpha   90.00
_cell.angle_beta   90.00
_cell.angle_gamma   90.00
#
_symmetry.space_group_name_H-M   'P 1'
#
loop_
_entity.id
_entity.type
_entity.pdbx_description
1 polymer ?
#
loop_
_entity_poly.entity_id
_entity_poly.type
_entity_poly.pdbx_seq_one_letter_code
_entity_poly.pdbx_strand_id
1 'polypeptide(L)'
;MSLLSALLPLLAVYRAGIAAILRQLGRRRRCPPPAAFPTQNGKVAIVTGGAKGIGYQTAKHLARLGMHVIIAGDIESEGQEAVRKIKEETLTGKVEFLYCDLASMKSIRQFVQQFRAKNCPLHVLVNNAGVMLVPERKTEDGFEEHFGLNYLGHFLLTNLLLDTLKQSGTHSHNARIVTVSSATHYVGKLHLNDLQSRCSYSPHGAYAQSKLALVLFTYRLQHLLTANGSHVTANVVDPGVVNTELYKHVFWVVKVAIWMTAWLFLKVYLFLFHDEGYIEMGNPVKGSINEDYSTNIHFDFEDIECPGNPSLQHF
;
A
#
# COMPACT_ATOMS: atom_id res chain seq x y z
N MET A 1 31.67 13.28 -0.38
CA MET A 1 30.49 13.00 0.46
C MET A 1 30.79 13.46 1.88
N SER A 2 30.01 14.33 2.49
CA SER A 2 30.15 14.50 3.95
C SER A 2 29.56 13.24 4.60
N LEU A 3 30.29 12.58 5.49
CA LEU A 3 29.77 11.39 6.20
C LEU A 3 28.39 11.67 6.84
N LEU A 4 28.17 12.92 7.24
CA LEU A 4 26.95 13.43 7.86
C LEU A 4 25.71 13.34 6.96
N SER A 5 25.83 13.56 5.64
CA SER A 5 24.68 13.57 4.72
C SER A 5 24.10 12.18 4.47
N ALA A 6 24.89 11.12 4.67
CA ALA A 6 24.41 9.73 4.63
C ALA A 6 24.00 9.22 6.03
N LEU A 7 24.70 9.64 7.08
CA LEU A 7 24.50 9.15 8.45
C LEU A 7 23.19 9.65 9.07
N LEU A 8 22.81 10.91 8.84
CA LEU A 8 21.57 11.47 9.42
C LEU A 8 20.29 10.78 8.91
N PRO A 9 20.09 10.59 7.58
CA PRO A 9 18.93 9.85 7.07
C PRO A 9 18.90 8.39 7.55
N LEU A 10 20.06 7.75 7.64
CA LEU A 10 20.20 6.39 8.18
C LEU A 10 19.64 6.31 9.61
N LEU A 11 20.18 7.12 10.53
CA LEU A 11 19.74 7.12 11.94
C LEU A 11 18.26 7.46 12.09
N ALA A 12 17.76 8.43 11.31
CA ALA A 12 16.36 8.82 11.34
C ALA A 12 15.42 7.69 10.91
N VAL A 13 15.73 6.98 9.83
CA VAL A 13 14.95 5.85 9.33
C VAL A 13 14.92 4.71 10.34
N TYR A 14 16.05 4.34 10.92
CA TYR A 14 16.08 3.28 11.95
C TYR A 14 15.31 3.65 13.21
N ARG A 15 15.41 4.91 13.66
CA ARG A 15 14.63 5.41 14.81
C ARG A 15 13.12 5.36 14.53
N ALA A 16 12.69 5.74 13.33
CA ALA A 16 11.29 5.66 12.90
C ALA A 16 10.81 4.19 12.86
N GLY A 17 11.64 3.27 12.35
CA GLY A 17 11.36 1.84 12.34
C GLY A 17 11.17 1.26 13.75
N ILE A 18 12.07 1.58 14.68
CA ILE A 18 11.96 1.15 16.09
C ILE A 18 10.67 1.70 16.73
N ALA A 19 10.37 2.99 16.53
CA ALA A 19 9.14 3.60 17.05
C ALA A 19 7.88 2.93 16.47
N ALA A 20 7.88 2.55 15.19
CA ALA A 20 6.78 1.82 14.57
C ALA A 20 6.59 0.44 15.20
N ILE A 21 7.67 -0.31 15.46
CA ILE A 21 7.63 -1.61 16.15
C ILE A 21 7.03 -1.45 17.55
N LEU A 22 7.51 -0.47 18.33
CA LEU A 22 7.00 -0.23 19.69
C LEU A 22 5.49 0.09 19.69
N ARG A 23 5.02 0.89 18.72
CA ARG A 23 3.58 1.17 18.54
C ARG A 23 2.78 -0.07 18.17
N GLN A 24 3.30 -0.92 17.29
CA GLN A 24 2.64 -2.19 16.91
C GLN A 24 2.49 -3.12 18.12
N LEU A 25 3.53 -3.24 18.95
CA LEU A 25 3.49 -4.04 20.17
C LEU A 25 2.44 -3.54 21.17
N GLY A 26 2.21 -2.23 21.25
CA GLY A 26 1.18 -1.64 22.10
C GLY A 26 -0.25 -1.81 21.60
N ARG A 27 -0.47 -1.89 20.28
CA ARG A 27 -1.81 -1.96 19.64
C ARG A 27 -2.42 -3.37 19.66
N ARG A 28 -1.61 -4.43 19.53
CA ARG A 28 -2.08 -5.84 19.52
C ARG A 28 -2.90 -6.27 20.74
N ARG A 29 -2.85 -5.51 21.85
CA ARG A 29 -3.60 -5.83 23.06
C ARG A 29 -5.05 -5.32 23.07
N ARG A 30 -5.53 -4.64 22.02
CA ARG A 30 -6.76 -3.83 22.11
C ARG A 30 -7.82 -4.03 21.03
N CYS A 31 -7.59 -4.84 19.99
CA CYS A 31 -8.56 -4.99 18.90
C CYS A 31 -9.08 -6.44 18.81
N PRO A 32 -10.41 -6.66 18.91
CA PRO A 32 -10.99 -7.94 18.52
C PRO A 32 -10.79 -8.20 17.02
N PRO A 33 -10.81 -9.47 16.57
CA PRO A 33 -10.71 -9.79 15.15
C PRO A 33 -11.81 -9.06 14.36
N PRO A 34 -11.48 -8.50 13.19
CA PRO A 34 -12.47 -7.80 12.38
C PRO A 34 -13.60 -8.76 11.98
N ALA A 35 -14.82 -8.21 11.87
CA ALA A 35 -15.95 -8.92 11.30
C ALA A 35 -15.58 -9.43 9.89
N ALA A 36 -16.11 -10.59 9.50
CA ALA A 36 -15.88 -11.15 8.17
C ALA A 36 -16.25 -10.14 7.08
N PHE A 37 -15.33 -9.85 6.16
CA PHE A 37 -15.60 -8.94 5.05
C PHE A 37 -16.67 -9.54 4.12
N PRO A 38 -17.63 -8.73 3.64
CA PRO A 38 -18.64 -9.20 2.70
C PRO A 38 -18.00 -9.56 1.36
N THR A 39 -18.61 -10.51 0.64
CA THR A 39 -18.18 -10.88 -0.71
C THR A 39 -18.26 -9.69 -1.67
N GLN A 40 -17.35 -9.67 -2.64
CA GLN A 40 -17.11 -8.59 -3.60
C GLN A 40 -17.19 -9.12 -5.04
N ASN A 41 -18.10 -10.08 -5.28
CA ASN A 41 -18.31 -10.70 -6.58
C ASN A 41 -18.56 -9.64 -7.67
N GLY A 42 -18.01 -9.87 -8.87
CA GLY A 42 -18.15 -8.96 -10.00
C GLY A 42 -17.27 -7.70 -9.94
N LYS A 43 -16.58 -7.45 -8.82
CA LYS A 43 -15.62 -6.35 -8.71
C LYS A 43 -14.23 -6.78 -9.19
N VAL A 44 -13.45 -5.79 -9.61
CA VAL A 44 -12.12 -5.98 -10.20
C VAL A 44 -11.10 -5.17 -9.41
N ALA A 45 -9.97 -5.80 -9.10
CA ALA A 45 -8.85 -5.18 -8.42
C ALA A 45 -7.56 -5.31 -9.23
N ILE A 46 -6.72 -4.27 -9.18
CA ILE A 46 -5.32 -4.34 -9.62
C ILE A 46 -4.43 -4.24 -8.38
N VAL A 47 -3.45 -5.12 -8.24
CA VAL A 47 -2.44 -5.09 -7.18
C VAL A 47 -1.05 -5.04 -7.78
N THR A 48 -0.36 -3.90 -7.65
CA THR A 48 1.06 -3.80 -8.07
C THR A 48 1.95 -4.54 -7.08
N GLY A 49 2.95 -5.28 -7.58
CA GLY A 49 3.80 -6.13 -6.74
C GLY A 49 3.01 -7.28 -6.08
N GLY A 50 1.91 -7.73 -6.71
CA GLY A 50 1.02 -8.75 -6.18
C GLY A 50 1.59 -10.19 -6.20
N ALA A 51 2.81 -10.39 -6.71
CA ALA A 51 3.42 -11.71 -6.80
C ALA A 51 4.07 -12.18 -5.48
N LYS A 52 4.40 -11.26 -4.57
CA LYS A 52 5.13 -11.58 -3.33
C LYS A 52 4.76 -10.67 -2.15
N GLY A 53 5.20 -11.07 -0.96
CA GLY A 53 5.09 -10.28 0.27
C GLY A 53 3.66 -9.84 0.60
N ILE A 54 3.51 -8.57 0.98
CA ILE A 54 2.21 -7.96 1.33
C ILE A 54 1.26 -8.02 0.14
N GLY A 55 1.73 -7.65 -1.06
CA GLY A 55 0.93 -7.65 -2.28
C GLY A 55 0.31 -9.02 -2.60
N TYR A 56 1.05 -10.12 -2.40
CA TYR A 56 0.52 -11.47 -2.58
C TYR A 56 -0.63 -11.76 -1.61
N GLN A 57 -0.46 -11.44 -0.32
CA GLN A 57 -1.52 -11.67 0.67
C GLN A 57 -2.75 -10.78 0.39
N THR A 58 -2.54 -9.55 -0.06
CA THR A 58 -3.63 -8.67 -0.52
C THR A 58 -4.35 -9.26 -1.71
N ALA A 59 -3.64 -9.68 -2.76
CA ALA A 59 -4.22 -10.27 -3.96
C ALA A 59 -5.02 -11.55 -3.63
N LYS A 60 -4.44 -12.42 -2.80
CA LYS A 60 -5.09 -13.64 -2.29
C LYS A 60 -6.37 -13.32 -1.52
N HIS A 61 -6.34 -12.36 -0.61
CA HIS A 61 -7.51 -12.02 0.19
C HIS A 61 -8.63 -11.41 -0.68
N LEU A 62 -8.30 -10.51 -1.62
CA LEU A 62 -9.28 -9.98 -2.57
C LEU A 62 -9.89 -11.08 -3.46
N ALA A 63 -9.09 -12.07 -3.87
CA ALA A 63 -9.57 -13.22 -4.62
C ALA A 63 -10.51 -14.11 -3.78
N ARG A 64 -10.25 -14.29 -2.47
CA ARG A 64 -11.16 -14.99 -1.53
C ARG A 64 -12.49 -14.27 -1.35
N LEU A 65 -12.51 -12.96 -1.48
CA LEU A 65 -13.74 -12.18 -1.50
C LEU A 65 -14.49 -12.29 -2.84
N GLY A 66 -13.98 -13.05 -3.81
CA GLY A 66 -14.64 -13.27 -5.11
C GLY A 66 -14.38 -12.18 -6.15
N MET A 67 -13.40 -11.29 -5.91
CA MET A 67 -12.99 -10.30 -6.91
C MET A 67 -12.20 -10.94 -8.07
N HIS A 68 -12.27 -10.30 -9.23
CA HIS A 68 -11.31 -10.51 -10.30
C HIS A 68 -10.02 -9.73 -9.99
N VAL A 69 -8.92 -10.42 -9.73
CA VAL A 69 -7.65 -9.80 -9.33
C VAL A 69 -6.63 -9.85 -10.46
N ILE A 70 -6.16 -8.68 -10.86
CA ILE A 70 -5.03 -8.49 -11.78
C ILE A 70 -3.77 -8.27 -10.94
N ILE A 71 -2.84 -9.22 -11.00
CA ILE A 71 -1.50 -9.07 -10.44
C ILE A 71 -0.65 -8.32 -11.46
N ALA A 72 -0.15 -7.15 -11.08
CA ALA A 72 0.76 -6.34 -11.90
C ALA A 72 2.19 -6.47 -11.36
N GLY A 73 3.15 -6.82 -12.21
CA GLY A 73 4.55 -6.95 -11.83
C GLY A 73 5.50 -7.09 -13.02
N ASP A 74 6.80 -7.04 -12.74
CA ASP A 74 7.90 -6.94 -13.70
C ASP A 74 8.59 -8.29 -13.98
N ILE A 75 8.20 -9.36 -13.29
CA ILE A 75 8.74 -10.71 -13.46
C ILE A 75 7.60 -11.67 -13.79
N GLU A 76 7.51 -12.09 -15.05
CA GLU A 76 6.40 -12.90 -15.55
C GLU A 76 6.31 -14.28 -14.86
N SER A 77 7.45 -14.95 -14.64
CA SER A 77 7.48 -16.25 -13.96
C SER A 77 6.98 -16.18 -12.51
N GLU A 78 7.39 -15.15 -11.75
CA GLU A 78 6.87 -14.90 -10.39
C GLU A 78 5.36 -14.60 -10.42
N GLY A 79 4.92 -13.81 -11.39
CA GLY A 79 3.52 -13.47 -11.60
C GLY A 79 2.63 -14.69 -11.88
N GLN A 80 3.03 -15.53 -12.82
CA GLN A 80 2.28 -16.74 -13.18
C GLN A 80 2.24 -17.75 -12.03
N GLU A 81 3.35 -17.91 -11.30
CA GLU A 81 3.39 -18.78 -10.14
C GLU A 81 2.47 -18.27 -9.01
N ALA A 82 2.42 -16.95 -8.78
CA ALA A 82 1.48 -16.37 -7.82
C ALA A 82 0.02 -16.59 -8.22
N VAL A 83 -0.32 -16.44 -9.51
CA VAL A 83 -1.65 -16.74 -10.04
C VAL A 83 -2.02 -18.20 -9.77
N ARG A 84 -1.11 -19.14 -10.05
CA ARG A 84 -1.33 -20.58 -9.82
C ARG A 84 -1.63 -20.86 -8.35
N LYS A 85 -0.75 -20.40 -7.44
CA LYS A 85 -0.92 -20.61 -5.99
C LYS A 85 -2.22 -20.02 -5.47
N ILE A 86 -2.57 -18.78 -5.86
CA ILE A 86 -3.81 -18.16 -5.38
C ILE A 86 -5.04 -18.91 -5.88
N LYS A 87 -5.04 -19.38 -7.13
CA LYS A 87 -6.15 -20.21 -7.65
C LYS A 87 -6.30 -21.51 -6.86
N GLU A 88 -5.21 -22.19 -6.57
CA GLU A 88 -5.20 -23.41 -5.74
C GLU A 88 -5.70 -23.15 -4.31
N GLU A 89 -5.30 -22.04 -3.70
CA GLU A 89 -5.63 -21.69 -2.31
C GLU A 89 -7.03 -21.08 -2.13
N THR A 90 -7.67 -20.61 -3.20
CA THR A 90 -8.98 -19.94 -3.14
C THR A 90 -10.09 -20.72 -3.83
N LEU A 91 -9.75 -21.69 -4.69
CA LEU A 91 -10.65 -22.59 -5.43
C LEU A 91 -11.70 -21.91 -6.34
N THR A 92 -11.84 -20.59 -6.27
CA THR A 92 -12.91 -19.79 -6.90
C THR A 92 -12.42 -18.44 -7.42
N GLY A 93 -11.19 -18.03 -7.08
CA GLY A 93 -10.66 -16.72 -7.43
C GLY A 93 -10.35 -16.58 -8.92
N LYS A 94 -10.96 -15.58 -9.58
CA LYS A 94 -10.54 -15.15 -10.91
C LYS A 94 -9.27 -14.30 -10.74
N VAL A 95 -8.12 -14.87 -11.04
CA VAL A 95 -6.82 -14.19 -10.91
C VAL A 95 -6.04 -14.32 -12.21
N GLU A 96 -5.43 -13.23 -12.65
CA GLU A 96 -4.54 -13.21 -13.80
C GLU A 96 -3.35 -12.28 -13.57
N PHE A 97 -2.29 -12.51 -14.33
CA PHE A 97 -1.10 -11.68 -14.33
C PHE A 97 -1.07 -10.81 -15.58
N LEU A 98 -0.70 -9.54 -15.42
CA LEU A 98 -0.34 -8.65 -16.52
C LEU A 98 1.01 -8.00 -16.22
N TYR A 99 1.90 -8.04 -17.19
CA TYR A 99 3.22 -7.44 -17.05
C TYR A 99 3.12 -5.92 -16.87
N CYS A 100 3.81 -5.40 -15.86
CA CYS A 100 3.91 -3.97 -15.57
C CYS A 100 5.21 -3.72 -14.81
N ASP A 101 6.15 -3.08 -15.51
CA ASP A 101 7.36 -2.54 -14.90
C ASP A 101 7.12 -1.08 -14.55
N LEU A 102 7.08 -0.77 -13.26
CA LEU A 102 6.86 0.59 -12.75
C LEU A 102 8.08 1.50 -12.91
N ALA A 103 9.25 0.95 -13.23
CA ALA A 103 10.42 1.73 -13.62
C ALA A 103 10.40 2.13 -15.11
N SER A 104 9.36 1.76 -15.86
CA SER A 104 9.22 2.06 -17.29
C SER A 104 7.90 2.78 -17.57
N MET A 105 7.95 4.06 -17.94
CA MET A 105 6.74 4.81 -18.31
C MET A 105 6.06 4.23 -19.56
N LYS A 106 6.83 3.59 -20.45
CA LYS A 106 6.31 2.84 -21.60
C LYS A 106 5.56 1.59 -21.16
N SER A 107 6.15 0.79 -20.27
CA SER A 107 5.55 -0.44 -19.73
C SER A 107 4.23 -0.13 -19.01
N ILE A 108 4.18 0.94 -18.21
CA ILE A 108 2.95 1.39 -17.53
C ILE A 108 1.83 1.69 -18.53
N ARG A 109 2.14 2.39 -19.63
CA ARG A 109 1.13 2.69 -20.67
C ARG A 109 0.65 1.43 -21.39
N GLN A 110 1.56 0.50 -21.67
CA GLN A 110 1.23 -0.80 -22.27
C GLN A 110 0.34 -1.64 -21.34
N PHE A 111 0.66 -1.71 -20.05
CA PHE A 111 -0.17 -2.36 -19.04
C PHE A 111 -1.59 -1.77 -19.03
N VAL A 112 -1.73 -0.44 -18.98
CA VAL A 112 -3.05 0.21 -18.99
C VAL A 112 -3.82 -0.08 -20.28
N GLN A 113 -3.14 -0.09 -21.43
CA GLN A 113 -3.77 -0.45 -22.70
C GLN A 113 -4.29 -1.89 -22.68
N GLN A 114 -3.49 -2.84 -22.21
CA GLN A 114 -3.89 -4.25 -22.08
C GLN A 114 -5.04 -4.43 -21.10
N PHE A 115 -5.01 -3.73 -19.96
CA PHE A 115 -6.11 -3.75 -18.99
C PHE A 115 -7.41 -3.19 -19.61
N ARG A 116 -7.34 -2.03 -20.26
CA ARG A 116 -8.52 -1.43 -20.92
C ARG A 116 -9.08 -2.31 -22.04
N ALA A 117 -8.24 -3.00 -22.80
CA ALA A 117 -8.68 -3.92 -23.85
C ALA A 117 -9.51 -5.11 -23.32
N LYS A 118 -9.43 -5.41 -22.02
CA LYS A 118 -10.29 -6.43 -21.38
C LYS A 118 -11.73 -5.96 -21.16
N ASN A 119 -12.02 -4.67 -21.33
CA ASN A 119 -13.34 -4.07 -21.16
C ASN A 119 -13.99 -4.41 -19.80
N CYS A 120 -13.18 -4.48 -18.73
CA CYS A 120 -13.66 -4.70 -17.37
C CYS A 120 -13.61 -3.39 -16.56
N PRO A 121 -14.51 -3.23 -15.56
CA PRO A 121 -14.45 -2.10 -14.63
C PRO A 121 -13.20 -2.20 -13.75
N LEU A 122 -12.89 -1.14 -12.99
CA LEU A 122 -11.83 -1.14 -11.99
C LEU A 122 -12.37 -0.56 -10.69
N HIS A 123 -12.45 -1.39 -9.66
CA HIS A 123 -13.03 -0.99 -8.37
C HIS A 123 -11.98 -0.72 -7.31
N VAL A 124 -10.84 -1.42 -7.38
CA VAL A 124 -9.75 -1.29 -6.41
C VAL A 124 -8.40 -1.22 -7.12
N LEU A 125 -7.63 -0.17 -6.87
CA LEU A 125 -6.23 -0.06 -7.26
C LEU A 125 -5.37 -0.07 -6.01
N VAL A 126 -4.50 -1.08 -5.87
CA VAL A 126 -3.53 -1.17 -4.78
C VAL A 126 -2.13 -0.87 -5.31
N ASN A 127 -1.65 0.35 -5.02
CA ASN A 127 -0.29 0.79 -5.28
C ASN A 127 0.63 0.24 -4.17
N ASN A 128 1.04 -1.03 -4.30
CA ASN A 128 1.81 -1.74 -3.28
C ASN A 128 3.30 -1.94 -3.63
N ALA A 129 3.63 -2.05 -4.91
CA ALA A 129 5.00 -2.32 -5.35
C ALA A 129 6.00 -1.29 -4.80
N GLY A 130 7.25 -1.70 -4.63
CA GLY A 130 8.29 -0.77 -4.27
C GLY A 130 9.64 -1.43 -4.05
N VAL A 131 10.68 -0.61 -4.17
CA VAL A 131 12.06 -0.93 -3.82
C VAL A 131 12.48 -0.15 -2.59
N MET A 132 13.42 -0.69 -1.83
CA MET A 132 13.86 -0.13 -0.55
C MET A 132 15.37 -0.22 -0.39
N LEU A 133 15.98 0.92 -0.07
CA LEU A 133 17.41 1.08 0.25
C LEU A 133 18.35 0.50 -0.83
N VAL A 134 17.95 0.59 -2.09
CA VAL A 134 18.78 0.10 -3.22
C VAL A 134 19.97 1.03 -3.47
N PRO A 135 21.07 0.55 -4.08
CA PRO A 135 22.17 1.39 -4.54
C PRO A 135 21.71 2.47 -5.53
N GLU A 136 22.54 3.49 -5.76
CA GLU A 136 22.22 4.55 -6.73
C GLU A 136 22.11 3.95 -8.13
N ARG A 137 20.90 4.02 -8.69
CA ARG A 137 20.58 3.59 -10.06
C ARG A 137 19.50 4.49 -10.62
N LYS A 138 19.33 4.39 -11.94
CA LYS A 138 18.28 5.10 -12.66
C LYS A 138 17.33 4.11 -13.32
N THR A 139 16.07 4.52 -13.43
CA THR A 139 15.08 3.87 -14.28
C THR A 139 15.44 4.04 -15.75
N GLU A 140 14.76 3.32 -16.66
CA GLU A 140 14.99 3.49 -18.11
C GLU A 140 14.69 4.92 -18.59
N ASP A 141 13.74 5.59 -17.93
CA ASP A 141 13.37 7.00 -18.18
C ASP A 141 14.33 8.01 -17.52
N GLY A 142 15.38 7.54 -16.84
CA GLY A 142 16.42 8.39 -16.26
C GLY A 142 16.11 8.97 -14.88
N PHE A 143 15.05 8.49 -14.20
CA PHE A 143 14.72 8.89 -12.83
C PHE A 143 15.52 8.09 -11.80
N GLU A 144 15.81 8.67 -10.63
CA GLU A 144 16.32 7.93 -9.48
C GLU A 144 15.37 6.78 -9.13
N GLU A 145 15.90 5.59 -8.85
CA GLU A 145 15.11 4.35 -8.82
C GLU A 145 13.97 4.35 -7.79
N HIS A 146 14.17 4.84 -6.56
CA HIS A 146 13.10 4.92 -5.57
C HIS A 146 12.03 5.93 -5.99
N PHE A 147 12.42 7.12 -6.42
CA PHE A 147 11.49 8.16 -6.84
C PHE A 147 10.74 7.77 -8.12
N GLY A 148 11.44 7.16 -9.08
CA GLY A 148 10.90 6.65 -10.33
C GLY A 148 9.90 5.53 -10.12
N LEU A 149 10.33 4.43 -9.48
CA LEU A 149 9.49 3.24 -9.31
C LEU A 149 8.43 3.42 -8.22
N ASN A 150 8.82 3.84 -7.01
CA ASN A 150 7.87 3.88 -5.90
C ASN A 150 6.84 4.98 -6.10
N TYR A 151 7.24 6.15 -6.63
CA TYR A 151 6.39 7.33 -6.74
C TYR A 151 5.90 7.60 -8.17
N LEU A 152 6.79 7.94 -9.11
CA LEU A 152 6.39 8.40 -10.45
C LEU A 152 5.63 7.30 -11.23
N GLY A 153 6.03 6.05 -11.09
CA GLY A 153 5.35 4.91 -11.72
C GLY A 153 3.90 4.77 -11.23
N HIS A 154 3.69 4.78 -9.91
CA HIS A 154 2.34 4.76 -9.34
C HIS A 154 1.54 6.02 -9.62
N PHE A 155 2.19 7.19 -9.65
CA PHE A 155 1.57 8.44 -10.05
C PHE A 155 1.01 8.34 -11.48
N LEU A 156 1.82 7.89 -12.44
CA LEU A 156 1.38 7.72 -13.82
C LEU A 156 0.27 6.67 -13.93
N LEU A 157 0.48 5.49 -13.34
CA LEU A 157 -0.49 4.39 -13.36
C LEU A 157 -1.86 4.83 -12.82
N THR A 158 -1.87 5.49 -11.67
CA THR A 158 -3.09 5.97 -11.01
C THR A 158 -3.81 6.99 -11.90
N ASN A 159 -3.10 7.96 -12.46
CA ASN A 159 -3.71 8.96 -13.34
C ASN A 159 -4.28 8.34 -14.62
N LEU A 160 -3.58 7.37 -15.22
CA LEU A 160 -4.06 6.68 -16.42
C LEU A 160 -5.28 5.78 -16.16
N LEU A 161 -5.44 5.26 -14.94
CA LEU A 161 -6.59 4.42 -14.57
C LEU A 161 -7.73 5.20 -13.92
N LEU A 162 -7.54 6.51 -13.67
CA LEU A 162 -8.47 7.31 -12.87
C LEU A 162 -9.87 7.38 -13.48
N ASP A 163 -9.99 7.51 -14.79
CA ASP A 163 -11.30 7.56 -15.45
C ASP A 163 -12.03 6.23 -15.35
N THR A 164 -11.32 5.09 -15.44
CA THR A 164 -11.92 3.76 -15.27
C THR A 164 -12.39 3.54 -13.82
N LEU A 165 -11.64 4.03 -12.83
CA LEU A 165 -12.06 4.05 -11.43
C LEU A 165 -13.31 4.90 -11.22
N LYS A 166 -13.34 6.10 -11.80
CA LYS A 166 -14.50 7.01 -11.72
C LYS A 166 -15.75 6.41 -12.34
N GLN A 167 -15.62 5.73 -13.48
CA GLN A 167 -16.73 5.03 -14.13
C GLN A 167 -17.27 3.85 -13.29
N SER A 168 -16.43 3.26 -12.46
CA SER A 168 -16.81 2.11 -11.60
C SER A 168 -17.38 2.55 -10.25
N GLY A 169 -17.08 3.76 -9.80
CA GLY A 169 -17.63 4.34 -8.59
C GLY A 169 -19.07 4.83 -8.79
N THR A 170 -19.93 4.56 -7.81
CA THR A 170 -21.35 4.99 -7.80
C THR A 170 -21.73 5.52 -6.42
N HIS A 171 -22.91 6.13 -6.29
CA HIS A 171 -23.43 6.60 -5.00
C HIS A 171 -23.51 5.50 -3.94
N SER A 172 -23.78 4.24 -4.32
CA SER A 172 -23.87 3.12 -3.37
C SER A 172 -22.52 2.42 -3.14
N HIS A 173 -21.53 2.64 -4.01
CA HIS A 173 -20.26 1.92 -3.97
C HIS A 173 -19.10 2.77 -4.48
N ASN A 174 -18.22 3.19 -3.58
CA ASN A 174 -17.01 3.91 -3.97
C ASN A 174 -15.94 2.97 -4.54
N ALA A 175 -15.32 3.37 -5.64
CA ALA A 175 -14.04 2.80 -6.08
C ALA A 175 -12.91 3.30 -5.16
N ARG A 176 -11.83 2.52 -5.04
CA ARG A 176 -10.79 2.75 -4.03
C ARG A 176 -9.40 2.69 -4.62
N ILE A 177 -8.59 3.68 -4.30
CA ILE A 177 -7.15 3.70 -4.52
C ILE A 177 -6.50 3.57 -3.14
N VAL A 178 -5.70 2.53 -2.95
CA VAL A 178 -4.96 2.29 -1.71
C VAL A 178 -3.47 2.33 -2.02
N THR A 179 -2.75 3.22 -1.38
CA THR A 179 -1.31 3.41 -1.60
C THR A 179 -0.51 2.95 -0.39
N VAL A 180 0.46 2.06 -0.59
CA VAL A 180 1.28 1.52 0.49
C VAL A 180 2.54 2.39 0.69
N SER A 181 2.54 3.16 1.77
CA SER A 181 3.69 3.95 2.21
C SER A 181 4.53 3.18 3.25
N SER A 182 5.20 3.88 4.15
CA SER A 182 6.02 3.33 5.23
C SER A 182 6.25 4.39 6.30
N ALA A 183 6.47 4.02 7.56
CA ALA A 183 6.85 4.93 8.64
C ALA A 183 8.05 5.83 8.32
N THR A 184 8.87 5.47 7.33
CA THR A 184 9.97 6.32 6.84
C THR A 184 9.50 7.65 6.28
N HIS A 185 8.24 7.79 5.87
CA HIS A 185 7.68 9.06 5.40
C HIS A 185 7.71 10.16 6.48
N TYR A 186 7.61 9.80 7.78
CA TYR A 186 7.66 10.78 8.89
C TYR A 186 9.00 11.52 8.98
N VAL A 187 10.07 10.93 8.43
CA VAL A 187 11.42 11.52 8.41
C VAL A 187 11.86 11.90 7.00
N GLY A 188 10.99 11.73 6.00
CA GLY A 188 11.24 12.10 4.62
C GLY A 188 11.31 13.61 4.44
N LYS A 189 12.06 14.04 3.43
CA LYS A 189 12.10 15.44 2.97
C LYS A 189 11.99 15.44 1.44
N LEU A 190 11.20 16.36 0.90
CA LEU A 190 11.16 16.60 -0.54
C LEU A 190 12.20 17.66 -0.90
N HIS A 191 13.26 17.23 -1.58
CA HIS A 191 14.26 18.12 -2.14
C HIS A 191 13.77 18.63 -3.51
N LEU A 192 12.89 19.64 -3.54
CA LEU A 192 12.28 20.12 -4.79
C LEU A 192 13.30 20.59 -5.84
N ASN A 193 14.44 21.10 -5.39
CA ASN A 193 15.54 21.52 -6.28
C ASN A 193 16.40 20.34 -6.78
N ASP A 194 16.24 19.14 -6.22
CA ASP A 194 16.97 17.93 -6.59
C ASP A 194 16.17 16.65 -6.26
N LEU A 195 15.02 16.48 -6.91
CA LEU A 195 14.17 15.29 -6.72
C LEU A 195 14.88 13.98 -7.11
N GLN A 196 15.90 14.08 -7.96
CA GLN A 196 16.65 12.95 -8.52
C GLN A 196 17.89 12.59 -7.69
N SER A 197 18.10 13.23 -6.54
CA SER A 197 19.26 13.01 -5.65
C SER A 197 20.62 13.14 -6.36
N ARG A 198 20.72 14.02 -7.37
CA ARG A 198 21.93 14.21 -8.21
C ARG A 198 23.10 14.79 -7.42
N CYS A 199 22.84 15.58 -6.38
CA CYS A 199 23.88 16.24 -5.61
C CYS A 199 24.54 15.29 -4.60
N SER A 200 23.75 14.43 -3.93
CA SER A 200 24.24 13.50 -2.92
C SER A 200 23.22 12.39 -2.69
N TYR A 201 23.50 11.19 -3.21
CA TYR A 201 22.64 10.04 -2.98
C TYR A 201 22.76 9.47 -1.57
N SER A 202 21.61 9.17 -0.96
CA SER A 202 21.49 8.39 0.27
C SER A 202 20.33 7.42 0.10
N PRO A 203 20.55 6.08 0.14
CA PRO A 203 19.46 5.12 -0.03
C PRO A 203 18.31 5.34 0.96
N HIS A 204 18.65 5.73 2.19
CA HIS A 204 17.68 6.00 3.26
C HIS A 204 16.90 7.29 2.99
N GLY A 205 17.60 8.34 2.56
CA GLY A 205 16.98 9.62 2.20
C GLY A 205 16.07 9.50 0.97
N ALA A 206 16.56 8.87 -0.10
CA ALA A 206 15.82 8.65 -1.34
C ALA A 206 14.57 7.78 -1.11
N TYR A 207 14.69 6.68 -0.35
CA TYR A 207 13.54 5.87 0.03
C TYR A 207 12.50 6.67 0.84
N ALA A 208 12.94 7.38 1.88
CA ALA A 208 12.05 8.20 2.72
C ALA A 208 11.36 9.32 1.91
N GLN A 209 12.09 9.96 0.99
CA GLN A 209 11.54 10.94 0.05
C GLN A 209 10.45 10.31 -0.84
N SER A 210 10.70 9.13 -1.40
CA SER A 210 9.71 8.43 -2.24
C SER A 210 8.42 8.09 -1.48
N LYS A 211 8.53 7.68 -0.20
CA LYS A 211 7.39 7.35 0.66
C LYS A 211 6.62 8.59 1.13
N LEU A 212 7.30 9.72 1.36
CA LEU A 212 6.66 11.01 1.60
C LEU A 212 5.92 11.51 0.35
N ALA A 213 6.52 11.38 -0.84
CA ALA A 213 5.89 11.79 -2.10
C ALA A 213 4.56 11.04 -2.34
N LEU A 214 4.51 9.73 -2.03
CA LEU A 214 3.27 8.95 -2.08
C LEU A 214 2.19 9.50 -1.15
N VAL A 215 2.51 9.80 0.11
CA VAL A 215 1.54 10.35 1.08
C VAL A 215 0.98 11.68 0.59
N LEU A 216 1.84 12.60 0.16
CA LEU A 216 1.44 13.92 -0.32
C LEU A 216 0.58 13.84 -1.59
N PHE A 217 0.95 12.95 -2.52
CA PHE A 217 0.13 12.69 -3.70
C PHE A 217 -1.24 12.12 -3.35
N THR A 218 -1.32 11.14 -2.45
CA THR A 218 -2.59 10.56 -2.05
C THR A 218 -3.51 11.59 -1.41
N TYR A 219 -3.00 12.44 -0.51
CA TYR A 219 -3.79 13.52 0.09
C TYR A 219 -4.26 14.55 -0.94
N ARG A 220 -3.36 14.96 -1.85
CA ARG A 220 -3.75 15.87 -2.92
C ARG A 220 -4.79 15.26 -3.84
N LEU A 221 -4.65 13.98 -4.19
CA LEU A 221 -5.61 13.26 -5.03
C LEU A 221 -6.97 13.17 -4.35
N GLN A 222 -7.03 12.78 -3.06
CA GLN A 222 -8.29 12.72 -2.32
C GLN A 222 -8.99 14.08 -2.29
N HIS A 223 -8.25 15.16 -2.01
CA HIS A 223 -8.81 16.51 -2.03
C HIS A 223 -9.42 16.86 -3.41
N LEU A 224 -8.73 16.52 -4.50
CA LEU A 224 -9.23 16.75 -5.86
C LEU A 224 -10.44 15.87 -6.19
N LEU A 225 -10.50 14.63 -5.69
CA LEU A 225 -11.63 13.73 -5.91
C LEU A 225 -12.89 14.24 -5.20
N THR A 226 -12.76 14.65 -3.94
CA THR A 226 -13.86 15.24 -3.16
C THR A 226 -14.36 16.54 -3.80
N ALA A 227 -13.46 17.44 -4.19
CA ALA A 227 -13.84 18.71 -4.82
C ALA A 227 -14.62 18.52 -6.14
N ASN A 228 -14.39 17.39 -6.84
CA ASN A 228 -15.09 17.05 -8.07
C ASN A 228 -16.33 16.15 -7.84
N GLY A 229 -16.73 15.90 -6.60
CA GLY A 229 -17.87 15.02 -6.28
C GLY A 229 -17.68 13.57 -6.75
N SER A 230 -16.43 13.09 -6.82
CA SER A 230 -16.12 11.76 -7.35
C SER A 230 -16.39 10.64 -6.34
N HIS A 231 -17.01 9.55 -6.81
CA HIS A 231 -17.18 8.30 -6.05
C HIS A 231 -15.91 7.43 -6.00
N VAL A 232 -14.75 8.07 -5.90
CA VAL A 232 -13.44 7.43 -5.76
C VAL A 232 -12.81 7.95 -4.49
N THR A 233 -12.29 7.05 -3.67
CA THR A 233 -11.51 7.39 -2.48
C THR A 233 -10.05 7.01 -2.68
N ALA A 234 -9.14 7.87 -2.22
CA ALA A 234 -7.70 7.66 -2.25
C ALA A 234 -7.16 7.69 -0.81
N ASN A 235 -6.65 6.54 -0.37
CA ASN A 235 -6.14 6.33 1.00
C ASN A 235 -4.69 5.85 0.96
N VAL A 236 -3.92 6.23 1.97
CA VAL A 236 -2.52 5.81 2.13
C VAL A 236 -2.37 5.02 3.41
N VAL A 237 -1.70 3.88 3.36
CA VAL A 237 -1.50 3.01 4.53
C VAL A 237 -0.01 2.78 4.77
N ASP A 238 0.37 2.80 6.05
CA ASP A 238 1.66 2.29 6.50
C ASP A 238 1.42 0.93 7.18
N PRO A 239 1.85 -0.19 6.58
CA PRO A 239 1.65 -1.52 7.15
C PRO A 239 2.56 -1.77 8.38
N GLY A 240 3.48 -0.84 8.66
CA GLY A 240 4.55 -0.99 9.63
C GLY A 240 5.56 -2.06 9.24
N VAL A 241 6.25 -2.65 10.23
CA VAL A 241 7.36 -3.58 9.97
C VAL A 241 6.82 -4.99 9.72
N VAL A 242 6.82 -5.41 8.46
CA VAL A 242 6.37 -6.74 8.01
C VAL A 242 7.54 -7.52 7.42
N ASN A 243 7.71 -8.78 7.81
CA ASN A 243 8.78 -9.63 7.26
C ASN A 243 8.50 -9.91 5.77
N THR A 244 9.26 -9.25 4.88
CA THR A 244 9.13 -9.39 3.42
C THR A 244 10.51 -9.40 2.77
N GLU A 245 10.58 -9.84 1.51
CA GLU A 245 11.79 -9.77 0.71
C GLU A 245 12.33 -8.35 0.48
N LEU A 246 11.55 -7.32 0.82
CA LEU A 246 11.95 -5.90 0.74
C LEU A 246 13.20 -5.60 1.59
N TYR A 247 13.51 -6.44 2.60
CA TYR A 247 14.63 -6.25 3.52
C TYR A 247 15.98 -6.77 2.98
N LYS A 248 16.08 -7.19 1.70
CA LYS A 248 17.32 -7.73 1.11
C LYS A 248 18.54 -6.80 1.32
N HIS A 249 18.35 -5.47 1.26
CA HIS A 249 19.41 -4.46 1.43
C HIS A 249 19.53 -3.87 2.84
N VAL A 250 18.76 -4.36 3.81
CA VAL A 250 18.86 -3.90 5.21
C VAL A 250 20.09 -4.53 5.87
N PHE A 251 20.77 -3.74 6.71
CA PHE A 251 21.99 -4.18 7.40
C PHE A 251 21.72 -5.44 8.23
N TRP A 252 22.67 -6.39 8.22
CA TRP A 252 22.45 -7.73 8.75
C TRP A 252 22.07 -7.76 10.24
N VAL A 253 22.51 -6.80 11.05
CA VAL A 253 22.12 -6.67 12.46
C VAL A 253 20.62 -6.39 12.61
N VAL A 254 20.05 -5.60 11.70
CA VAL A 254 18.60 -5.34 11.69
C VAL A 254 17.85 -6.54 11.12
N LYS A 255 18.43 -7.29 10.17
CA LYS A 255 17.89 -8.61 9.79
C LYS A 255 17.89 -9.58 10.97
N VAL A 256 18.92 -9.59 11.80
CA VAL A 256 19.00 -10.40 13.02
C VAL A 256 17.99 -9.92 14.05
N ALA A 257 17.79 -8.62 14.23
CA ALA A 257 16.75 -8.10 15.11
C ALA A 257 15.34 -8.45 14.61
N ILE A 258 15.06 -8.27 13.31
CA ILE A 258 13.80 -8.68 12.67
C ILE A 258 13.63 -10.20 12.77
N TRP A 259 14.66 -10.99 12.54
CA TRP A 259 14.63 -12.45 12.68
C TRP A 259 14.46 -12.88 14.13
N MET A 260 15.10 -12.23 15.10
CA MET A 260 14.94 -12.49 16.53
C MET A 260 13.54 -12.11 17.00
N THR A 261 12.97 -11.00 16.51
CA THR A 261 11.55 -10.71 16.73
C THR A 261 10.69 -11.77 16.04
N ALA A 262 10.89 -12.08 14.76
CA ALA A 262 10.15 -13.13 14.08
C ALA A 262 10.27 -14.50 14.78
N TRP A 263 11.43 -14.84 15.38
CA TRP A 263 11.74 -16.08 16.09
C TRP A 263 11.15 -16.14 17.51
N LEU A 264 11.22 -15.04 18.28
CA LEU A 264 10.49 -14.92 19.54
C LEU A 264 8.98 -15.09 19.31
N PHE A 265 8.49 -14.63 18.17
CA PHE A 265 7.09 -14.76 17.77
C PHE A 265 6.80 -16.10 17.06
N LEU A 266 7.77 -16.78 16.43
CA LEU A 266 7.59 -18.10 15.80
C LEU A 266 7.46 -19.22 16.84
N LYS A 267 8.14 -19.09 17.99
CA LYS A 267 8.01 -20.03 19.12
C LYS A 267 6.62 -19.99 19.77
N VAL A 268 5.88 -18.90 19.63
CA VAL A 268 4.47 -18.79 20.04
C VAL A 268 3.54 -19.31 18.92
N TYR A 269 3.98 -19.27 17.65
CA TYR A 269 3.24 -19.76 16.49
C TYR A 269 3.03 -21.28 16.47
N LEU A 270 4.03 -22.07 16.91
CA LEU A 270 3.92 -23.54 16.91
C LEU A 270 3.02 -24.08 18.03
N PHE A 271 2.69 -23.27 19.04
CA PHE A 271 1.90 -23.71 20.19
C PHE A 271 0.43 -23.24 20.15
N LEU A 272 0.06 -22.36 19.20
CA LEU A 272 -1.27 -21.73 19.15
C LEU A 272 -2.01 -21.88 17.80
N PHE A 273 -1.38 -22.42 16.75
CA PHE A 273 -2.02 -22.59 15.43
C PHE A 273 -2.25 -24.05 15.07
N HIS A 274 -3.15 -24.69 15.81
CA HIS A 274 -3.93 -25.80 15.25
C HIS A 274 -5.13 -25.31 14.43
N ASP A 275 -5.48 -24.01 14.42
CA ASP A 275 -6.49 -23.48 13.50
C ASP A 275 -6.34 -21.96 13.23
N GLU A 276 -6.55 -21.60 11.96
CA GLU A 276 -6.86 -20.29 11.35
C GLU A 276 -5.94 -19.05 11.52
N GLY A 277 -5.21 -18.70 10.45
CA GLY A 277 -4.41 -17.47 10.32
C GLY A 277 -5.18 -16.23 9.83
N TYR A 278 -5.19 -15.17 10.63
CA TYR A 278 -5.78 -13.86 10.32
C TYR A 278 -4.70 -12.75 10.21
N ILE A 279 -4.89 -11.83 9.26
CA ILE A 279 -4.15 -10.55 9.13
C ILE A 279 -5.13 -9.42 9.49
N GLU A 280 -4.75 -8.59 10.47
CA GLU A 280 -5.57 -7.50 11.03
C GLU A 280 -5.77 -6.33 10.04
N MET A 281 -7.03 -5.92 9.82
CA MET A 281 -7.41 -4.61 9.28
C MET A 281 -8.59 -4.08 10.12
N GLY A 282 -8.41 -2.94 10.80
CA GLY A 282 -9.29 -2.47 11.88
C GLY A 282 -10.52 -1.66 11.45
N ASN A 283 -11.49 -1.55 12.37
CA ASN A 283 -12.76 -0.80 12.29
C ASN A 283 -12.83 0.31 13.38
N PRO A 284 -13.78 1.27 13.30
CA PRO A 284 -13.68 2.61 13.90
C PRO A 284 -14.10 2.72 15.38
N VAL A 285 -13.56 3.73 16.08
CA VAL A 285 -13.97 4.17 17.42
C VAL A 285 -14.62 5.56 17.32
N LYS A 286 -15.84 5.72 17.86
CA LYS A 286 -16.53 7.01 18.03
C LYS A 286 -15.85 7.84 19.14
N GLY A 287 -15.57 9.12 18.87
CA GLY A 287 -15.06 10.05 19.88
C GLY A 287 -14.96 11.48 19.34
N SER A 288 -15.44 12.43 20.14
CA SER A 288 -15.70 13.85 19.86
C SER A 288 -14.52 14.68 19.33
N ILE A 289 -14.90 15.69 18.55
CA ILE A 289 -14.09 16.78 18.00
C ILE A 289 -13.20 17.40 19.08
N ASN A 290 -11.89 17.38 18.85
CA ASN A 290 -10.95 18.40 19.30
C ASN A 290 -9.76 18.42 18.33
N GLU A 291 -9.36 19.64 17.96
CA GLU A 291 -8.30 19.95 17.01
C GLU A 291 -6.98 19.28 17.43
N ASP A 292 -6.56 18.28 16.66
CA ASP A 292 -5.16 17.86 16.61
C ASP A 292 -4.91 17.17 15.27
N TYR A 293 -4.11 17.81 14.40
CA TYR A 293 -3.73 17.29 13.10
C TYR A 293 -2.74 16.11 13.26
N SER A 294 -3.26 14.95 13.67
CA SER A 294 -2.49 13.70 13.69
C SER A 294 -3.36 12.49 13.33
N THR A 295 -3.08 11.93 12.16
CA THR A 295 -3.31 10.52 11.77
C THR A 295 -4.56 9.83 12.34
N ASN A 296 -5.75 10.19 11.85
CA ASN A 296 -6.91 9.30 11.86
C ASN A 296 -7.37 9.12 10.42
N ILE A 297 -7.00 7.99 9.82
CA ILE A 297 -7.58 7.52 8.56
C ILE A 297 -8.88 6.82 8.97
N HIS A 298 -9.99 7.55 8.89
CA HIS A 298 -11.32 7.01 9.08
C HIS A 298 -11.73 6.22 7.83
N PHE A 299 -12.10 4.95 8.03
CA PHE A 299 -12.78 4.14 7.03
C PHE A 299 -14.29 4.31 7.27
N ASP A 300 -14.95 5.17 6.49
CA ASP A 300 -16.40 5.17 6.44
C ASP A 300 -16.87 4.01 5.54
N PHE A 301 -17.52 3.06 6.19
CA PHE A 301 -18.39 2.05 5.59
C PHE A 301 -19.67 2.10 6.41
N GLU A 302 -20.67 2.89 5.97
CA GLU A 302 -22.11 2.69 6.15
C GLU A 302 -22.85 4.00 5.82
N ASP A 303 -23.39 4.09 4.61
CA ASP A 303 -24.69 4.74 4.40
C ASP A 303 -25.75 3.67 4.70
N ILE A 304 -26.19 3.61 5.95
CA ILE A 304 -27.45 2.96 6.32
C ILE A 304 -28.27 4.01 7.07
N GLU A 305 -29.13 4.71 6.33
CA GLU A 305 -30.30 5.35 6.93
C GLU A 305 -31.16 4.27 7.61
N CYS A 306 -31.55 4.52 8.86
CA CYS A 306 -32.77 3.94 9.42
C CYS A 306 -33.46 4.93 10.39
N PRO A 307 -34.79 4.92 10.46
CA PRO A 307 -35.61 6.08 10.84
C PRO A 307 -35.96 6.13 12.34
N GLY A 308 -36.16 7.35 12.84
CA GLY A 308 -36.99 7.66 14.02
C GLY A 308 -36.29 7.60 15.39
N ASN A 309 -36.00 8.76 15.99
CA ASN A 309 -36.84 9.43 17.00
C ASN A 309 -36.06 10.66 17.56
N PRO A 310 -36.74 11.77 17.91
CA PRO A 310 -36.14 13.08 18.07
C PRO A 310 -35.66 13.32 19.50
N SER A 311 -34.58 14.06 19.68
CA SER A 311 -34.43 15.05 20.75
C SER A 311 -33.05 15.71 20.70
N LEU A 312 -33.04 17.01 21.03
CA LEU A 312 -31.90 17.91 21.28
C LEU A 312 -31.29 18.49 19.99
N GLN A 313 -31.74 19.64 19.43
CA GLN A 313 -31.83 20.98 20.03
C GLN A 313 -30.61 21.35 20.89
N HIS A 314 -29.61 22.00 20.29
CA HIS A 314 -29.21 23.39 20.59
C HIS A 314 -27.80 23.71 20.06
N PHE A 315 -27.73 24.82 19.31
CA PHE A 315 -26.58 25.60 18.82
C PHE A 315 -25.66 25.00 17.75
#